data_AF-A0A523BMV2-F1
#
_entry.id   AF-A0A523BMV2-F1
#
_cell.length_a   1.000
_cell.length_b   1.000
_cell.length_c   1.000
_cell.angle_alpha   90.00
_cell.angle_beta   90.00
_cell.angle_gamma   90.00
#
_symmetry.space_group_name_H-M   'P 1'
#
loop_
_entity.id
_entity.type
_entity.pdbx_description
1 polymer ?
#
loop_
_entity_poly.entity_id
_entity_poly.type
_entity_poly.pdbx_seq_one_letter_code
_entity_poly.pdbx_strand_id
1 'polypeptide(L)' 'MPQVATDWRMSKEEFLSHTCLKAGLPSDAWKDLVNTKVYRFSAIVFSEEGPRRVL' A
#
# COMPACT_ATOMS: atom_id res chain seq x y z
N MET A 1 -2.91 0.93 -0.14
CA MET A 1 -3.33 1.34 -1.49
C MET A 1 -2.10 1.32 -2.39
N PRO A 2 -2.22 0.97 -3.68
CA PRO A 2 -1.07 0.75 -4.55
C PRO A 2 -0.11 1.95 -4.66
N GLN A 3 -0.62 3.19 -4.64
CA GLN A 3 0.20 4.40 -4.76
C GLN A 3 1.09 4.68 -3.54
N VAL A 4 0.75 4.15 -2.35
CA VAL A 4 1.43 4.51 -1.09
C VAL A 4 2.92 4.19 -1.13
N ALA A 5 3.30 3.03 -1.67
CA ALA A 5 4.71 2.66 -1.75
C ALA A 5 5.51 3.63 -2.64
N THR A 6 4.92 4.05 -3.76
CA THR A 6 5.55 4.98 -4.70
C THR A 6 5.66 6.39 -4.12
N ASP A 7 4.58 6.92 -3.53
CA ASP A 7 4.54 8.28 -2.98
C ASP A 7 5.59 8.47 -1.87
N TRP A 8 5.86 7.41 -1.10
CA TRP A 8 6.83 7.40 0.00
C TRP A 8 8.18 6.77 -0.36
N ARG A 9 8.41 6.43 -1.64
CA ARG A 9 9.65 5.81 -2.15
C ARG A 9 10.10 4.55 -1.38
N MET A 10 9.14 3.74 -0.97
CA MET A 10 9.40 2.50 -0.25
C MET A 10 9.93 1.41 -1.19
N SER A 11 10.91 0.66 -0.70
CA SER A 11 11.26 -0.67 -1.23
C SER A 11 10.11 -1.67 -1.00
N LYS A 12 10.20 -2.85 -1.63
CA LYS A 12 9.18 -3.90 -1.48
C LYS A 12 9.11 -4.39 -0.04
N GLU A 13 10.27 -4.55 0.60
CA GLU A 13 10.43 -5.02 1.97
C GLU A 13 9.89 -4.00 2.97
N GLU A 14 10.15 -2.70 2.76
CA GLU A 14 9.56 -1.62 3.57
C GLU A 14 8.04 -1.60 3.44
N PHE A 15 7.51 -1.72 2.22
CA PHE A 15 6.07 -1.73 2.00
C PHE A 15 5.38 -2.93 2.65
N LEU A 16 5.98 -4.13 2.58
CA LEU A 16 5.49 -5.30 3.30
C LEU A 16 5.52 -5.09 4.81
N SER A 17 6.60 -4.51 5.34
CA SER A 17 6.75 -4.29 6.77
C SER A 17 5.75 -3.28 7.33
N HIS A 18 5.53 -2.17 6.62
CA HIS A 18 4.47 -1.22 6.95
C HIS A 18 3.07 -1.80 6.80
N THR A 19 2.86 -2.72 5.85
CA THR A 19 1.59 -3.43 5.70
C THR A 19 1.32 -4.35 6.89
N CYS A 20 2.33 -5.04 7.42
CA CYS A 20 2.20 -5.82 8.66
C CYS A 20 1.81 -4.95 9.85
N LEU A 21 2.49 -3.81 10.04
CA LEU A 21 2.14 -2.86 11.11
C LEU A 21 0.70 -2.36 10.97
N LYS A 22 0.25 -2.08 9.74
CA LYS A 22 -1.14 -1.68 9.46
C LYS A 22 -2.17 -2.76 9.77
N ALA A 23 -1.78 -4.03 9.71
CA ALA A 23 -2.59 -5.18 10.10
C ALA A 23 -2.54 -5.46 11.62
N GLY A 24 -1.79 -4.67 12.40
CA GLY A 24 -1.58 -4.90 13.83
C GLY A 24 -0.61 -6.04 14.15
N LEU A 25 0.23 -6.42 13.18
CA LEU A 25 1.22 -7.49 13.31
C LEU A 25 2.64 -6.92 13.50
N PRO A 26 3.59 -7.71 14.03
CA PRO A 26 5.02 -7.36 13.99
C PRO A 26 5.47 -7.00 12.57
N SER A 27 6.39 -6.05 12.44
CA SER A 27 6.83 -5.52 11.13
C SER A 27 7.43 -6.57 10.19
N ASP A 28 7.92 -7.68 10.73
CA ASP A 28 8.52 -8.78 9.96
C ASP A 28 7.58 -9.99 9.80
N ALA A 29 6.32 -9.90 10.22
CA ALA A 29 5.36 -11.00 10.16
C ALA A 29 5.15 -11.55 8.74
N TRP A 30 5.38 -10.75 7.70
CA TRP A 30 5.33 -11.20 6.30
C TRP A 30 6.36 -12.29 5.95
N LYS A 31 7.39 -12.49 6.79
CA LYS A 31 8.38 -13.56 6.63
C LYS A 31 7.89 -14.91 7.14
N ASP A 32 6.85 -14.95 7.99
CA ASP A 32 6.22 -16.19 8.42
C ASP A 32 5.29 -16.72 7.32
N LEU A 33 5.82 -17.60 6.48
CA LEU A 33 5.09 -18.19 5.36
C LEU A 33 4.03 -19.22 5.77
N VAL A 34 3.98 -19.62 7.04
CA VAL A 34 3.04 -20.62 7.56
C VAL A 34 1.78 -19.93 8.09
N ASN A 35 1.95 -18.88 8.89
CA ASN A 35 0.83 -18.21 9.57
C ASN A 35 0.41 -16.90 8.90
N THR A 36 1.26 -16.28 8.09
CA THR A 36 0.95 -15.01 7.43
C THR A 36 0.61 -15.21 5.96
N LYS A 37 -0.54 -14.70 5.55
CA LYS A 37 -0.96 -14.68 4.14
C LYS A 37 -0.84 -13.27 3.58
N VAL A 38 -0.05 -13.13 2.52
CA VAL A 38 0.11 -11.86 1.79
C VAL A 38 -0.68 -11.94 0.49
N TYR A 39 -1.58 -10.98 0.30
CA TYR A 39 -2.37 -10.82 -0.92
C TYR A 39 -1.98 -9.52 -1.64
N ARG A 40 -2.09 -9.49 -2.96
CA ARG A 40 -1.81 -8.31 -3.79
C ARG A 40 -2.99 -7.98 -4.69
N PHE A 41 -3.18 -6.70 -4.96
CA PHE A 41 -4.16 -6.19 -5.91
C PHE A 41 -3.60 -4.96 -6.64
N SER A 42 -4.23 -4.62 -7.76
CA SER A 42 -3.92 -3.41 -8.54
C SER A 42 -5.15 -2.49 -8.57
N ALA A 43 -4.94 -1.20 -8.77
CA ALA A 43 -6.00 -0.22 -8.93
C ALA A 43 -5.61 0.83 -9.97
N ILE A 44 -6.61 1.45 -10.60
CA ILE A 44 -6.46 2.65 -11.43
C ILE A 44 -6.99 3.83 -10.61
N VAL A 45 -6.23 4.91 -10.55
CA VAL A 45 -6.59 6.12 -9.80
C VAL A 45 -6.98 7.21 -10.80
N PHE A 46 -8.14 7.83 -10.58
CA PHE A 46 -8.59 9.01 -11.31
C PHE A 46 -8.66 10.19 -10.35
N SER A 47 -8.27 11.37 -10.82
CA SER A 47 -8.38 12.63 -10.08
C SER A 47 -8.88 13.72 -11.00
N GLU A 48 -9.58 14.72 -10.45
CA GLU A 48 -9.94 15.92 -11.18
C GLU A 48 -8.66 16.70 -11.55
N GLU A 49 -8.61 17.27 -12.75
CA GLU A 49 -7.53 18.20 -13.15
C GLU A 49 -7.62 19.55 -12.41
N GLY A 50 -8.79 19.86 -11.85
CA GLY A 50 -9.08 21.06 -11.09
C GLY A 50 -10.59 21.25 -10.91
N PRO A 51 -11.02 22.29 -10.18
CA PRO A 51 -12.44 22.58 -10.00
C PRO A 51 -13.11 22.86 -11.34
N ARG A 52 -14.31 22.30 -11.53
CA ARG A 52 -15.12 22.55 -12.73
C ARG A 52 -15.60 24.00 -12.71
N ARG A 53 -15.12 24.84 -13.64
CA ARG A 53 -15.68 26.19 -13.82
C ARG A 53 -17.08 26.08 -14.40
N VAL A 54 -18.08 26.41 -13.59
CA VAL A 54 -19.43 26.74 -14.06
C VAL A 54 -19.45 28.23 -14.38
N LEU A 55 -19.88 28.58 -15.59
CA LEU A 55 -20.15 29.97 -16.00
C LEU A 55 -21.47 30.46 -15.42
#